data_AF-A0A0C3CCE6-F1
#
_entry.id   AF-A0A0C3CCE6-F1
#
_cell.length_a   1.000
_cell.length_b   1.000
_cell.length_c   1.000
_cell.angle_alpha   90.00
_cell.angle_beta   90.00
_cell.angle_gamma   90.00
#
_symmetry.space_group_name_H-M   'P 1'
#
loop_
_entity.id
_entity.type
_entity.pdbx_description
1 polymer ?
#
loop_
_entity_poly.entity_id
_entity_poly.type
_entity_poly.pdbx_seq_one_letter_code
_entity_poly.pdbx_strand_id
1 'polypeptide(L)'
;MSASSSDDDIEMANLEDTAVAPDPPLKHLISHNSHEQDSADEQGDEGDVSLLGSTQRTWVRERTQRRFLSGWHQVKGIVIESAPTLLLTTGGLLLTGELLDHVAHWKAMTTIDELIIIIPVILNLKGNLEMNLSARLGTAANVGELDDPETRGRIIFGNLSLLQVQATVVSFVAACVSLILGLFVPKLSSQSGSPPRPNLFSLVATTNTDLYRHRSRRPRPPLPTNDGRPKSGFSEFVMVASTAMAAACLSSILLGSFMCVLIVLCRRYRRDPGKSRVVTSIQGIDQNLDNIAPPIAACLGDLVTLCFVGAVSAALINFVNTPVPFILVLLVILSSLSCAVFTHRNPFVKDLIKQGWSPLFGAMVISSGSGIVLDIFASRYDGFPLLAMVISGLPGSVGSIFVSRLSTALHAAALLPSSNMSGFRGEDPSPKLVMITLLLVTIPVEVIFLATLHWLGWLRLPILFAIFSIIFFCSAVIISLFLARSLTNYLWSKKLDPDMYALPIHSALMDLVGQLLLVLCFELVLRIRGKSNG
;
A
#
# COMPACT_ATOMS: atom_id res chain seq x y z
N MET A 1 16.36 20.11 67.73
CA MET A 1 17.07 21.37 67.50
C MET A 1 17.71 21.26 66.12
N SER A 2 17.08 21.76 65.06
CA SER A 2 17.03 23.19 64.62
C SER A 2 18.38 23.58 63.99
N ALA A 3 18.51 23.58 62.66
CA ALA A 3 18.14 24.66 61.73
C ALA A 3 19.35 25.59 61.47
N SER A 4 19.61 26.17 60.29
CA SER A 4 18.94 26.17 58.96
C SER A 4 19.94 26.63 57.89
N SER A 5 19.59 26.48 56.58
CA SER A 5 20.09 27.26 55.41
C SER A 5 21.61 27.28 55.13
N SER A 6 22.14 27.25 53.90
CA SER A 6 21.61 27.15 52.51
C SER A 6 22.84 26.87 51.59
N ASP A 7 22.91 26.93 50.26
CA ASP A 7 22.07 27.40 49.13
C ASP A 7 22.20 26.41 47.92
N ASP A 8 21.74 26.80 46.72
CA ASP A 8 21.84 26.06 45.45
C ASP A 8 23.10 26.41 44.62
N ASP A 9 23.59 25.47 43.79
CA ASP A 9 24.52 25.77 42.66
C ASP A 9 24.59 24.60 41.64
N ILE A 10 23.87 24.69 40.50
CA ILE A 10 24.10 23.88 39.28
C ILE A 10 23.83 24.74 38.04
N GLU A 11 24.82 24.86 37.15
CA GLU A 11 24.73 25.66 35.93
C GLU A 11 23.75 25.08 34.89
N MET A 12 22.96 25.97 34.26
CA MET A 12 22.17 25.69 33.06
C MET A 12 22.50 26.74 32.00
N ALA A 13 23.10 26.31 30.88
CA ALA A 13 23.64 27.22 29.88
C ALA A 13 22.65 27.52 28.72
N ASN A 14 22.52 28.80 28.41
CA ASN A 14 22.19 29.40 27.11
C ASN A 14 20.95 28.88 26.36
N LEU A 15 19.86 29.64 26.47
CA LEU A 15 18.92 29.88 25.36
C LEU A 15 18.96 31.38 25.04
N GLU A 16 19.09 31.74 23.77
CA GLU A 16 19.17 33.14 23.32
C GLU A 16 17.77 33.69 22.96
N ASP A 17 17.50 34.92 23.39
CA ASP A 17 16.23 35.62 23.12
C ASP A 17 16.02 35.94 21.64
N THR A 18 14.76 35.92 21.21
CA THR A 18 14.32 36.59 19.97
C THR A 18 13.24 37.61 20.32
N ALA A 19 13.51 38.88 19.97
CA ALA A 19 12.78 40.02 20.51
C ALA A 19 11.38 40.22 19.89
N VAL A 20 10.41 40.57 20.75
CA VAL A 20 9.09 41.07 20.36
C VAL A 20 9.13 42.60 20.33
N ALA A 21 8.66 43.22 19.24
CA ALA A 21 8.59 44.67 19.09
C ALA A 21 7.31 45.26 19.73
N PRO A 22 7.36 46.47 20.34
CA PRO A 22 6.19 47.11 20.95
C PRO A 22 5.51 48.15 20.04
N ASP A 23 4.19 48.12 19.96
CA ASP A 23 3.38 49.15 19.31
C ASP A 23 2.98 50.28 20.28
N PRO A 24 3.05 51.57 19.88
CA PRO A 24 2.66 52.72 20.72
C PRO A 24 1.16 53.09 20.60
N PRO A 25 0.60 53.89 21.54
CA PRO A 25 -0.84 54.04 21.69
C PRO A 25 -1.47 55.34 21.11
N LEU A 26 -2.81 55.32 21.08
CA LEU A 26 -3.74 56.39 21.50
C LEU A 26 -4.58 57.18 20.44
N LYS A 27 -5.91 57.00 20.57
CA LYS A 27 -7.02 57.99 20.46
C LYS A 27 -7.60 58.48 19.11
N HIS A 28 -8.87 58.10 18.93
CA HIS A 28 -10.05 58.96 18.70
C HIS A 28 -10.26 59.69 17.35
N LEU A 29 -11.33 59.30 16.66
CA LEU A 29 -12.36 60.23 16.18
C LEU A 29 -13.72 59.51 16.06
N ILE A 30 -14.82 60.27 16.05
CA ILE A 30 -16.19 59.79 16.33
C ILE A 30 -17.04 59.80 15.05
N SER A 31 -17.91 58.79 14.90
CA SER A 31 -19.21 58.95 14.24
C SER A 31 -20.26 58.09 14.96
N HIS A 32 -21.54 58.46 14.89
CA HIS A 32 -22.56 58.06 15.86
C HIS A 32 -23.84 57.53 15.18
N ASN A 33 -24.55 56.64 15.89
CA ASN A 33 -25.98 56.21 15.82
C ASN A 33 -26.03 54.72 16.25
N SER A 34 -26.64 54.29 17.37
CA SER A 34 -28.07 54.35 17.76
C SER A 34 -29.01 53.75 16.68
N HIS A 35 -29.96 52.87 16.97
CA HIS A 35 -30.70 52.50 18.19
C HIS A 35 -30.85 50.94 18.25
N GLU A 36 -31.36 50.24 19.28
CA GLU A 36 -31.84 50.56 20.63
C GLU A 36 -31.72 49.31 21.54
N GLN A 37 -32.12 49.43 22.81
CA GLN A 37 -32.20 48.32 23.78
C GLN A 37 -33.56 47.59 23.68
N ASP A 38 -33.64 46.33 24.14
CA ASP A 38 -34.20 46.07 25.48
C ASP A 38 -34.05 44.63 25.96
N SER A 39 -34.08 44.49 27.30
CA SER A 39 -34.05 43.23 28.04
C SER A 39 -35.33 43.13 28.86
N ALA A 40 -35.99 41.96 28.85
CA ALA A 40 -37.12 41.68 29.72
C ALA A 40 -37.02 40.25 30.26
N ASP A 41 -36.81 40.12 31.56
CA ASP A 41 -37.14 38.91 32.31
C ASP A 41 -38.65 38.92 32.59
N GLU A 42 -39.36 37.83 32.30
CA GLU A 42 -40.66 37.59 32.91
C GLU A 42 -40.91 36.08 33.08
N GLN A 43 -41.55 35.70 34.19
CA GLN A 43 -41.64 34.33 34.66
C GLN A 43 -43.06 34.07 35.18
N GLY A 44 -43.91 33.44 34.37
CA GLY A 44 -45.35 33.37 34.64
C GLY A 44 -46.10 32.21 33.98
N ASP A 45 -46.22 31.12 34.74
CA ASP A 45 -47.38 30.19 34.84
C ASP A 45 -47.86 29.35 33.63
N GLU A 46 -48.75 28.39 33.93
CA GLU A 46 -49.26 27.33 33.05
C GLU A 46 -50.51 27.75 32.22
N GLY A 47 -50.66 27.24 30.99
CA GLY A 47 -51.88 27.46 30.20
C GLY A 47 -51.92 26.87 28.77
N ASP A 48 -52.69 25.80 28.59
CA ASP A 48 -53.30 25.25 27.36
C ASP A 48 -52.57 25.22 25.98
N VAL A 49 -52.11 24.01 25.63
CA VAL A 49 -52.66 23.17 24.54
C VAL A 49 -52.58 23.62 23.05
N SER A 50 -51.93 22.76 22.25
CA SER A 50 -52.19 22.45 20.82
C SER A 50 -51.64 23.32 19.66
N LEU A 51 -50.30 23.41 19.49
CA LEU A 51 -49.72 23.71 18.14
C LEU A 51 -48.38 23.04 17.78
N LEU A 52 -47.87 22.11 18.59
CA LEU A 52 -46.57 21.43 18.37
C LEU A 52 -46.59 20.28 17.34
N GLY A 53 -47.25 20.47 16.19
CA GLY A 53 -47.28 19.48 15.09
C GLY A 53 -46.32 19.77 13.93
N SER A 54 -46.15 21.05 13.57
CA SER A 54 -45.38 21.50 12.40
C SER A 54 -43.92 21.82 12.75
N THR A 55 -43.69 22.61 13.81
CA THR A 55 -42.39 23.18 14.16
C THR A 55 -41.35 22.11 14.52
N GLN A 56 -41.76 21.05 15.22
CA GLN A 56 -40.83 19.96 15.55
C GLN A 56 -40.37 19.19 14.30
N ARG A 57 -41.21 19.11 13.26
CA ARG A 57 -40.83 18.53 11.95
C ARG A 57 -39.88 19.44 11.19
N THR A 58 -40.03 20.77 11.22
CA THR A 58 -39.06 21.68 10.58
C THR A 58 -37.71 21.67 11.29
N TRP A 59 -37.66 21.75 12.63
CA TRP A 59 -36.41 21.65 13.39
C TRP A 59 -35.67 20.33 13.17
N VAL A 60 -36.38 19.19 13.11
CA VAL A 60 -35.77 17.88 12.79
C VAL A 60 -35.30 17.84 11.35
N ARG A 61 -36.09 18.35 10.38
CA ARG A 61 -35.70 18.42 8.97
C ARG A 61 -34.47 19.30 8.78
N GLU A 62 -34.41 20.47 9.40
CA GLU A 62 -33.25 21.37 9.33
C GLU A 62 -32.01 20.79 10.01
N ARG A 63 -32.11 20.21 11.22
CA ARG A 63 -30.96 19.54 11.86
C ARG A 63 -30.45 18.37 11.01
N THR A 64 -31.35 17.64 10.35
CA THR A 64 -31.00 16.57 9.40
C THR A 64 -30.35 17.14 8.14
N GLN A 65 -30.88 18.23 7.59
CA GLN A 65 -30.39 18.86 6.36
C GLN A 65 -29.04 19.56 6.56
N ARG A 66 -28.81 20.22 7.72
CA ARG A 66 -27.49 20.78 8.08
C ARG A 66 -26.45 19.67 8.29
N ARG A 67 -26.82 18.56 8.95
CA ARG A 67 -25.95 17.37 9.08
C ARG A 67 -25.67 16.70 7.73
N PHE A 68 -26.67 16.59 6.86
CA PHE A 68 -26.52 16.03 5.52
C PHE A 68 -25.62 16.91 4.64
N LEU A 69 -25.79 18.24 4.67
CA LEU A 69 -24.93 19.18 3.96
C LEU A 69 -23.49 19.14 4.49
N SER A 70 -23.27 19.15 5.80
CA SER A 70 -21.93 19.00 6.40
C SER A 70 -21.28 17.67 6.00
N GLY A 71 -21.99 16.55 6.16
CA GLY A 71 -21.53 15.23 5.73
C GLY A 71 -21.27 15.14 4.23
N TRP A 72 -22.07 15.79 3.38
CA TRP A 72 -21.85 15.84 1.93
C TRP A 72 -20.56 16.58 1.56
N HIS A 73 -20.20 17.66 2.27
CA HIS A 73 -18.92 18.33 2.06
C HIS A 73 -17.73 17.45 2.49
N GLN A 74 -17.83 16.77 3.64
CA GLN A 74 -16.82 15.79 4.08
C GLN A 74 -16.65 14.64 3.07
N VAL A 75 -17.76 14.02 2.64
CA VAL A 75 -17.80 12.96 1.62
C VAL A 75 -17.18 13.45 0.31
N LYS A 76 -17.62 14.60 -0.20
CA LYS A 76 -17.11 15.19 -1.45
C LYS A 76 -15.59 15.46 -1.37
N GLY A 77 -15.09 15.94 -0.24
CA GLY A 77 -13.66 16.11 0.01
C GLY A 77 -12.91 14.78 -0.12
N ILE A 78 -13.30 13.77 0.67
CA ILE A 78 -12.68 12.44 0.67
C ILE A 78 -12.71 11.79 -0.73
N VAL A 79 -13.81 11.94 -1.48
CA VAL A 79 -13.95 11.42 -2.85
C VAL A 79 -12.99 12.12 -3.81
N ILE A 80 -12.94 13.46 -3.82
CA ILE A 80 -12.08 14.23 -4.74
C ILE A 80 -10.60 13.99 -4.44
N GLU A 81 -10.24 13.85 -3.16
CA GLU A 81 -8.87 13.58 -2.69
C GLU A 81 -8.43 12.14 -3.02
N SER A 82 -9.31 11.15 -2.81
CA SER A 82 -8.92 9.72 -2.86
C SER A 82 -9.16 9.06 -4.23
N ALA A 83 -10.14 9.51 -5.02
CA ALA A 83 -10.49 8.85 -6.29
C ALA A 83 -9.41 8.94 -7.38
N PRO A 84 -8.70 10.07 -7.60
CA PRO A 84 -7.60 10.13 -8.57
C PRO A 84 -6.48 9.16 -8.21
N THR A 85 -6.10 9.13 -6.94
CA THR A 85 -5.14 8.18 -6.36
C THR A 85 -5.55 6.74 -6.62
N LEU A 86 -6.78 6.34 -6.26
CA LEU A 86 -7.24 4.96 -6.44
C LEU A 86 -7.35 4.54 -7.92
N LEU A 87 -7.72 5.45 -8.82
CA LEU A 87 -7.73 5.18 -10.27
C LEU A 87 -6.32 4.99 -10.83
N LEU A 88 -5.34 5.78 -10.39
CA LEU A 88 -3.93 5.61 -10.76
C LEU A 88 -3.36 4.30 -10.19
N THR A 89 -3.66 3.98 -8.93
CA THR A 89 -3.32 2.68 -8.33
C THR A 89 -3.93 1.50 -9.10
N THR A 90 -5.17 1.64 -9.57
CA THR A 90 -5.84 0.62 -10.41
C THR A 90 -5.10 0.43 -11.74
N GLY A 91 -4.72 1.52 -12.42
CA GLY A 91 -3.95 1.44 -13.65
C GLY A 91 -2.57 0.80 -13.45
N GLY A 92 -1.87 1.15 -12.37
CA GLY A 92 -0.57 0.57 -12.02
C GLY A 92 -0.63 -0.93 -11.69
N LEU A 93 -1.61 -1.34 -10.88
CA LEU A 93 -1.83 -2.74 -10.52
C LEU A 93 -2.33 -3.57 -11.72
N LEU A 94 -3.14 -2.99 -12.62
CA LEU A 94 -3.55 -3.64 -13.88
C LEU A 94 -2.35 -3.91 -14.80
N LEU A 95 -1.45 -2.93 -14.97
CA LEU A 95 -0.23 -3.11 -15.79
C LEU A 95 0.75 -4.10 -15.14
N THR A 96 0.88 -4.07 -13.82
CA THR A 96 1.73 -5.01 -13.07
C THR A 96 1.13 -6.42 -13.10
N GLY A 97 -0.19 -6.56 -13.04
CA GLY A 97 -0.90 -7.83 -13.13
C GLY A 97 -0.78 -8.50 -14.51
N GLU A 98 -0.90 -7.74 -15.60
CA GLU A 98 -0.67 -8.26 -16.97
C GLU A 98 0.80 -8.67 -17.14
N LEU A 99 1.74 -7.87 -16.64
CA LEU A 99 3.16 -8.25 -16.60
C LEU A 99 3.38 -9.52 -15.77
N LEU A 100 2.63 -9.74 -14.68
CA LEU A 100 2.75 -10.90 -13.82
C LEU A 100 2.22 -12.17 -14.50
N ASP A 101 1.08 -12.11 -15.19
CA ASP A 101 0.57 -13.25 -15.97
C ASP A 101 1.58 -13.65 -17.07
N HIS A 102 2.15 -12.66 -17.77
CA HIS A 102 3.23 -12.91 -18.73
C HIS A 102 4.49 -13.51 -18.09
N VAL A 103 5.00 -12.93 -16.99
CA VAL A 103 6.25 -13.36 -16.34
C VAL A 103 6.11 -14.73 -15.66
N ALA A 104 4.97 -15.06 -15.06
CA ALA A 104 4.70 -16.38 -14.46
C ALA A 104 4.83 -17.53 -15.49
N HIS A 105 4.56 -17.25 -16.77
CA HIS A 105 4.73 -18.19 -17.87
C HIS A 105 6.17 -18.31 -18.42
N TRP A 106 7.13 -17.53 -17.92
CA TRP A 106 8.52 -17.55 -18.40
C TRP A 106 9.28 -18.78 -17.90
N LYS A 107 10.24 -19.27 -18.71
CA LYS A 107 11.01 -20.49 -18.42
C LYS A 107 11.58 -20.54 -17.00
N ALA A 108 12.11 -19.42 -16.50
CA ALA A 108 12.71 -19.36 -15.17
C ALA A 108 11.67 -19.63 -14.06
N MET A 109 10.54 -18.92 -14.10
CA MET A 109 9.44 -19.11 -13.16
C MET A 109 8.89 -20.54 -13.21
N THR A 110 8.70 -21.10 -14.41
CA THR A 110 8.23 -22.49 -14.60
C THR A 110 9.31 -23.56 -14.37
N THR A 111 10.50 -23.21 -13.87
CA THR A 111 11.57 -24.16 -13.51
C THR A 111 11.89 -24.14 -12.01
N ILE A 112 11.57 -23.03 -11.33
CA ILE A 112 11.86 -22.79 -9.91
C ILE A 112 10.64 -22.06 -9.31
N ASP A 113 9.67 -22.84 -8.83
CA ASP A 113 8.41 -22.40 -8.22
C ASP A 113 8.65 -21.35 -7.09
N GLU A 114 9.78 -21.48 -6.38
CA GLU A 114 10.25 -20.56 -5.34
C GLU A 114 10.50 -19.11 -5.83
N LEU A 115 10.61 -18.89 -7.15
CA LEU A 115 10.65 -17.57 -7.78
C LEU A 115 9.27 -16.91 -7.95
N ILE A 116 8.17 -17.68 -8.02
CA ILE A 116 6.81 -17.13 -8.02
C ILE A 116 6.41 -16.80 -6.58
N ILE A 117 6.70 -17.70 -5.64
CA ILE A 117 6.39 -17.54 -4.21
C ILE A 117 7.01 -16.25 -3.63
N ILE A 118 8.19 -15.85 -4.10
CA ILE A 118 8.88 -14.66 -3.60
C ILE A 118 8.37 -13.33 -4.19
N ILE A 119 7.50 -13.33 -5.21
CA ILE A 119 7.03 -12.09 -5.85
C ILE A 119 6.17 -11.22 -4.91
N PRO A 120 5.05 -11.69 -4.32
CA PRO A 120 4.26 -10.87 -3.40
C PRO A 120 5.07 -10.40 -2.18
N VAL A 121 6.03 -11.23 -1.75
CA VAL A 121 6.98 -10.92 -0.68
C VAL A 121 7.84 -9.71 -1.05
N ILE A 122 8.49 -9.71 -2.22
CA ILE A 122 9.35 -8.61 -2.66
C ILE A 122 8.55 -7.33 -2.92
N LEU A 123 7.39 -7.42 -3.59
CA LEU A 123 6.57 -6.25 -3.94
C LEU A 123 6.09 -5.51 -2.69
N ASN A 124 5.38 -6.20 -1.79
CA ASN A 124 4.89 -5.61 -0.55
C ASN A 124 6.04 -5.04 0.31
N LEU A 125 7.15 -5.77 0.47
CA LEU A 125 8.28 -5.29 1.26
C LEU A 125 8.93 -4.05 0.65
N LYS A 126 9.02 -3.96 -0.67
CA LYS A 126 9.57 -2.78 -1.36
C LYS A 126 8.65 -1.56 -1.23
N GLY A 127 7.34 -1.72 -1.45
CA GLY A 127 6.38 -0.63 -1.27
C GLY A 127 6.47 0.00 0.13
N ASN A 128 6.67 -0.83 1.16
CA ASN A 128 6.91 -0.37 2.52
C ASN A 128 8.25 0.38 2.71
N LEU A 129 9.34 -0.04 2.07
CA LEU A 129 10.62 0.69 2.11
C LEU A 129 10.54 2.05 1.39
N GLU A 130 9.82 2.11 0.27
CA GLU A 130 9.73 3.32 -0.57
C GLU A 130 8.73 4.34 -0.01
N MET A 131 7.65 3.89 0.63
CA MET A 131 6.79 4.73 1.44
C MET A 131 7.54 5.34 2.63
N ASN A 132 8.39 4.57 3.31
CA ASN A 132 9.27 5.08 4.38
C ASN A 132 10.29 6.10 3.86
N LEU A 133 10.86 5.91 2.67
CA LEU A 133 11.72 6.89 2.01
C LEU A 133 10.94 8.18 1.70
N SER A 134 9.76 8.06 1.10
CA SER A 134 8.91 9.18 0.70
C SER A 134 8.51 10.02 1.91
N ALA A 135 8.06 9.39 3.01
CA ALA A 135 7.70 10.08 4.24
C ALA A 135 8.89 10.87 4.83
N ARG A 136 10.08 10.26 4.94
CA ARG A 136 11.29 10.92 5.45
C ARG A 136 11.72 12.10 4.59
N LEU A 137 11.72 11.93 3.27
CA LEU A 137 12.03 13.02 2.33
C LEU A 137 10.95 14.11 2.37
N GLY A 138 9.69 13.78 2.63
CA GLY A 138 8.60 14.72 2.86
C GLY A 138 8.76 15.52 4.16
N THR A 139 9.21 14.89 5.25
CA THR A 139 9.54 15.61 6.49
C THR A 139 10.73 16.55 6.29
N ALA A 140 11.83 16.07 5.68
CA ALA A 140 12.98 16.91 5.32
C ALA A 140 12.60 18.01 4.29
N ALA A 141 11.61 17.74 3.43
CA ALA A 141 11.00 18.74 2.54
C ALA A 141 10.33 19.86 3.35
N ASN A 142 9.48 19.50 4.31
CA ASN A 142 8.72 20.46 5.11
C ASN A 142 9.59 21.26 6.11
N VAL A 143 10.61 20.64 6.72
CA VAL A 143 11.43 21.25 7.78
C VAL A 143 12.45 22.27 7.25
N GLY A 144 12.94 22.12 6.01
CA GLY A 144 13.96 23.02 5.44
C GLY A 144 15.17 22.29 4.83
N GLU A 145 15.46 21.08 5.29
CA GLU A 145 16.80 20.46 5.15
C GLU A 145 17.25 20.14 3.72
N LEU A 146 16.32 19.99 2.76
CA LEU A 146 16.66 19.78 1.34
C LEU A 146 16.95 21.09 0.57
N ASP A 147 16.97 22.24 1.23
CA ASP A 147 17.27 23.53 0.61
C ASP A 147 18.75 23.71 0.31
N ASP A 148 19.57 23.55 1.35
CA ASP A 148 21.03 23.56 1.23
C ASP A 148 21.51 22.42 0.32
N PRO A 149 22.29 22.69 -0.74
CA PRO A 149 22.78 21.66 -1.66
C PRO A 149 23.64 20.58 -0.99
N GLU A 150 24.41 20.90 0.05
CA GLU A 150 25.24 19.90 0.73
C GLU A 150 24.40 18.95 1.59
N THR A 151 23.54 19.51 2.45
CA THR A 151 22.64 18.77 3.33
C THR A 151 21.64 17.93 2.53
N ARG A 152 21.06 18.50 1.47
CA ARG A 152 20.26 17.74 0.48
C ARG A 152 21.03 16.54 -0.07
N GLY A 153 22.28 16.73 -0.47
CA GLY A 153 23.14 15.64 -0.96
C GLY A 153 23.35 14.55 0.09
N ARG A 154 23.68 14.95 1.33
CA ARG A 154 23.88 14.02 2.45
C ARG A 154 22.61 13.24 2.80
N ILE A 155 21.44 13.88 2.80
CA ILE A 155 20.15 13.22 3.07
C ILE A 155 19.77 12.25 1.94
N ILE A 156 19.91 12.66 0.68
CA ILE A 156 19.57 11.82 -0.49
C ILE A 156 20.47 10.60 -0.59
N PHE A 157 21.80 10.78 -0.62
CA PHE A 157 22.72 9.64 -0.72
C PHE A 157 22.67 8.75 0.52
N GLY A 158 22.47 9.34 1.71
CA GLY A 158 22.28 8.59 2.96
C GLY A 158 21.06 7.67 2.91
N ASN A 159 19.90 8.20 2.53
CA ASN A 159 18.68 7.41 2.43
C ASN A 159 18.72 6.39 1.27
N LEU A 160 19.36 6.72 0.15
CA LEU A 160 19.52 5.77 -0.96
C LEU A 160 20.43 4.59 -0.58
N SER A 161 21.55 4.84 0.11
CA SER A 161 22.40 3.78 0.66
C SER A 161 21.71 2.96 1.74
N LEU A 162 20.92 3.58 2.63
CA LEU A 162 20.09 2.86 3.60
C LEU A 162 19.10 1.92 2.89
N LEU A 163 18.44 2.40 1.84
CA LEU A 163 17.45 1.62 1.09
C LEU A 163 18.11 0.43 0.37
N GLN A 164 19.35 0.57 -0.14
CA GLN A 164 20.13 -0.58 -0.66
C GLN A 164 20.42 -1.64 0.41
N VAL A 165 20.79 -1.22 1.64
CA VAL A 165 21.04 -2.14 2.75
C VAL A 165 19.76 -2.87 3.14
N GLN A 166 18.65 -2.14 3.27
CA GLN A 166 17.35 -2.72 3.60
C GLN A 166 16.88 -3.68 2.50
N ALA A 167 16.91 -3.27 1.23
CA ALA A 167 16.54 -4.13 0.09
C ALA A 167 17.38 -5.42 0.04
N THR A 168 18.70 -5.34 0.26
CA THR A 168 19.59 -6.51 0.24
C THR A 168 19.28 -7.49 1.36
N VAL A 169 19.17 -7.01 2.61
CA VAL A 169 18.89 -7.87 3.77
C VAL A 169 17.50 -8.49 3.67
N VAL A 170 16.49 -7.69 3.31
CA VAL A 170 15.09 -8.13 3.24
C VAL A 170 14.89 -9.15 2.12
N SER A 171 15.47 -8.94 0.93
CA SER A 171 15.38 -9.92 -0.18
C SER A 171 16.16 -11.21 0.08
N PHE A 172 17.31 -11.15 0.77
CA PHE A 172 18.04 -12.35 1.17
C PHE A 172 17.25 -13.19 2.18
N VAL A 173 16.67 -12.56 3.21
CA VAL A 173 15.83 -13.27 4.18
C VAL A 173 14.55 -13.82 3.51
N ALA A 174 13.96 -13.09 2.57
CA ALA A 174 12.84 -13.60 1.76
C ALA A 174 13.22 -14.85 0.94
N ALA A 175 14.44 -14.92 0.40
CA ALA A 175 14.92 -16.11 -0.30
C ALA A 175 15.13 -17.31 0.65
N CYS A 176 15.61 -17.06 1.88
CA CYS A 176 15.67 -18.10 2.92
C CYS A 176 14.28 -18.60 3.33
N VAL A 177 13.30 -17.70 3.48
CA VAL A 177 11.90 -18.07 3.79
C VAL A 177 11.27 -18.86 2.64
N SER A 178 11.47 -18.43 1.39
CA SER A 178 10.97 -19.15 0.20
C SER A 178 11.53 -20.58 0.12
N LEU A 179 12.83 -20.78 0.37
CA LEU A 179 13.41 -22.14 0.48
C LEU A 179 12.80 -22.96 1.61
N ILE A 180 12.65 -22.38 2.82
CA ILE A 180 12.07 -23.12 3.95
C ILE A 180 10.64 -23.57 3.61
N LEU A 181 9.86 -22.73 2.95
CA LEU A 181 8.51 -23.07 2.50
C LEU A 181 8.53 -24.10 1.36
N GLY A 182 9.45 -24.02 0.40
CA GLY A 182 9.64 -25.03 -0.65
C GLY A 182 10.06 -26.42 -0.15
N LEU A 183 10.57 -26.52 1.08
CA LEU A 183 10.82 -27.80 1.77
C LEU A 183 9.58 -28.36 2.48
N PHE A 184 8.62 -27.52 2.88
CA PHE A 184 7.42 -27.93 3.62
C PHE A 184 6.16 -28.04 2.76
N VAL A 185 6.04 -27.24 1.70
CA VAL A 185 4.98 -27.32 0.69
C VAL A 185 5.38 -28.43 -0.30
N PRO A 186 4.63 -29.55 -0.40
CA PRO A 186 4.93 -30.58 -1.40
C PRO A 186 4.82 -29.97 -2.80
N LYS A 187 5.76 -30.28 -3.72
CA LYS A 187 5.78 -29.76 -5.10
C LYS A 187 4.59 -30.28 -5.94
N LEU A 188 3.39 -29.76 -5.64
CA LEU A 188 2.09 -30.04 -6.26
C LEU A 188 2.08 -29.74 -7.76
N SER A 189 2.94 -28.81 -8.19
CA SER A 189 3.32 -28.52 -9.59
C SER A 189 3.81 -29.75 -10.37
N SER A 190 4.32 -30.78 -9.72
CA SER A 190 5.15 -31.83 -10.35
C SER A 190 4.49 -33.20 -10.54
N GLN A 191 3.23 -33.43 -10.12
CA GLN A 191 2.57 -34.74 -10.24
C GLN A 191 1.99 -35.02 -11.66
N SER A 192 2.84 -34.95 -12.69
CA SER A 192 2.55 -35.52 -14.02
C SER A 192 2.76 -37.05 -14.02
N GLY A 193 1.93 -37.77 -13.25
CA GLY A 193 2.13 -39.18 -12.92
C GLY A 193 1.06 -40.14 -13.44
N SER A 194 1.14 -40.51 -14.74
CA SER A 194 0.33 -41.54 -15.43
C SER A 194 -1.20 -41.27 -15.56
N PRO A 195 -1.86 -41.76 -16.63
CA PRO A 195 -3.31 -41.73 -16.70
C PRO A 195 -3.93 -42.77 -15.75
N PRO A 196 -4.97 -42.42 -14.97
CA PRO A 196 -5.70 -43.41 -14.20
C PRO A 196 -6.35 -44.44 -15.14
N ARG A 197 -6.30 -45.73 -14.77
CA ARG A 197 -7.00 -46.79 -15.51
C ARG A 197 -8.51 -46.48 -15.53
N PRO A 198 -9.22 -46.68 -16.65
CA PRO A 198 -10.64 -46.37 -16.74
C PRO A 198 -11.46 -47.37 -15.91
N ASN A 199 -11.75 -46.99 -14.66
CA ASN A 199 -12.76 -47.67 -13.85
C ASN A 199 -14.14 -47.42 -14.47
N LEU A 200 -14.99 -48.45 -14.49
CA LEU A 200 -16.26 -48.49 -15.25
C LEU A 200 -17.17 -47.26 -15.09
N PHE A 201 -17.10 -46.60 -13.93
CA PHE A 201 -17.86 -45.40 -13.59
C PHE A 201 -17.56 -44.19 -14.50
N SER A 202 -16.37 -44.10 -15.10
CA SER A 202 -16.01 -42.96 -15.97
C SER A 202 -16.75 -42.96 -17.31
N LEU A 203 -17.34 -44.10 -17.72
CA LEU A 203 -18.00 -44.22 -19.02
C LEU A 203 -19.39 -43.56 -19.06
N VAL A 204 -20.05 -43.44 -17.90
CA VAL A 204 -21.38 -42.82 -17.75
C VAL A 204 -21.32 -41.29 -17.76
N ALA A 205 -20.15 -40.70 -17.44
CA ALA A 205 -19.97 -39.24 -17.40
C ALA A 205 -19.70 -38.60 -18.79
N THR A 206 -19.68 -39.39 -19.87
CA THR A 206 -19.06 -38.98 -21.15
C THR A 206 -19.99 -38.21 -22.11
N THR A 207 -21.19 -37.78 -21.69
CA THR A 207 -22.26 -37.32 -22.61
C THR A 207 -22.62 -35.83 -22.56
N ASN A 208 -22.15 -35.02 -21.59
CA ASN A 208 -22.62 -33.62 -21.42
C ASN A 208 -21.50 -32.53 -21.34
N THR A 209 -20.26 -32.81 -21.73
CA THR A 209 -19.13 -31.87 -21.53
C THR A 209 -18.30 -31.54 -22.79
N ASP A 210 -18.95 -31.11 -23.88
CA ASP A 210 -18.24 -30.68 -25.12
C ASP A 210 -18.31 -29.16 -25.43
N LEU A 211 -19.07 -28.36 -24.66
CA LEU A 211 -19.27 -26.93 -24.91
C LEU A 211 -18.25 -25.97 -24.25
N TYR A 212 -17.17 -26.49 -23.64
CA TYR A 212 -16.01 -25.70 -23.19
C TYR A 212 -14.68 -26.11 -23.82
N ARG A 213 -14.70 -26.90 -24.90
CA ARG A 213 -13.49 -27.34 -25.62
C ARG A 213 -12.93 -26.27 -26.57
N HIS A 214 -12.74 -25.04 -26.08
CA HIS A 214 -11.87 -24.06 -26.74
C HIS A 214 -10.88 -23.41 -25.77
N ARG A 215 -9.68 -24.00 -25.75
CA ARG A 215 -8.41 -23.47 -25.22
C ARG A 215 -8.11 -23.55 -23.72
N SER A 216 -8.73 -24.47 -22.98
CA SER A 216 -7.94 -25.17 -21.96
C SER A 216 -6.73 -25.81 -22.66
N ARG A 217 -5.52 -25.35 -22.35
CA ARG A 217 -4.30 -25.89 -22.96
C ARG A 217 -4.16 -27.36 -22.56
N ARG A 218 -3.82 -28.23 -23.52
CA ARG A 218 -3.37 -29.59 -23.18
C ARG A 218 -2.17 -29.48 -22.24
N PRO A 219 -2.04 -30.35 -21.21
CA PRO A 219 -0.73 -30.64 -20.65
C PRO A 219 0.24 -30.93 -21.80
N ARG A 220 1.39 -30.27 -21.82
CA ARG A 220 2.36 -30.46 -22.92
C ARG A 220 2.76 -31.94 -22.95
N PRO A 221 2.86 -32.59 -24.12
CA PRO A 221 3.52 -33.89 -24.17
C PRO A 221 4.95 -33.72 -23.62
N PRO A 222 5.49 -34.72 -22.89
CA PRO A 222 6.83 -34.62 -22.35
C PRO A 222 7.82 -34.47 -23.51
N LEU A 223 8.44 -33.28 -23.63
CA LEU A 223 9.60 -33.12 -24.49
C LEU A 223 10.75 -33.97 -23.92
N PRO A 224 11.65 -34.49 -24.76
CA PRO A 224 12.72 -35.38 -24.32
C PRO A 224 13.61 -34.71 -23.28
N THR A 225 13.98 -35.49 -22.26
CA THR A 225 14.74 -35.07 -21.09
C THR A 225 16.08 -34.44 -21.48
N ASN A 226 16.16 -33.13 -21.35
CA ASN A 226 17.41 -32.40 -21.18
C ASN A 226 17.22 -31.50 -19.97
N ASP A 227 17.10 -32.15 -18.81
CA ASP A 227 16.53 -31.61 -17.60
C ASP A 227 17.42 -30.51 -17.01
N GLY A 228 17.14 -29.27 -17.41
CA GLY A 228 17.66 -28.04 -16.79
C GLY A 228 17.17 -27.81 -15.35
N ARG A 229 16.71 -28.87 -14.67
CA ARG A 229 16.45 -28.88 -13.24
C ARG A 229 17.81 -28.63 -12.53
N PRO A 230 17.93 -27.65 -11.64
CA PRO A 230 19.12 -27.49 -10.80
C PRO A 230 19.46 -28.78 -10.03
N LYS A 231 20.73 -29.16 -10.00
CA LYS A 231 21.18 -30.48 -9.49
C LYS A 231 21.09 -30.66 -7.96
N SER A 232 20.73 -29.60 -7.24
CA SER A 232 20.37 -29.64 -5.81
C SER A 232 19.63 -28.35 -5.42
N GLY A 233 18.89 -28.38 -4.31
CA GLY A 233 18.20 -27.20 -3.77
C GLY A 233 19.11 -26.04 -3.36
N PHE A 234 20.43 -26.25 -3.28
CA PHE A 234 21.38 -25.14 -3.13
C PHE A 234 21.49 -24.30 -4.42
N SER A 235 21.36 -24.92 -5.59
CA SER A 235 21.35 -24.21 -6.89
C SER A 235 20.01 -23.50 -7.12
N GLU A 236 18.88 -24.09 -6.67
CA GLU A 236 17.58 -23.40 -6.55
C GLU A 236 17.72 -22.16 -5.65
N PHE A 237 18.19 -22.34 -4.41
CA PHE A 237 18.38 -21.27 -3.42
C PHE A 237 19.23 -20.11 -3.95
N VAL A 238 20.43 -20.41 -4.46
CA VAL A 238 21.36 -19.38 -4.92
C VAL A 238 20.78 -18.63 -6.11
N MET A 239 20.01 -19.28 -7.00
CA MET A 239 19.33 -18.59 -8.10
C MET A 239 18.17 -17.69 -7.61
N VAL A 240 17.39 -18.14 -6.62
CA VAL A 240 16.32 -17.32 -6.00
C VAL A 240 16.94 -16.11 -5.29
N ALA A 241 17.95 -16.33 -4.45
CA ALA A 241 18.65 -15.27 -3.73
C ALA A 241 19.31 -14.27 -4.70
N SER A 242 20.07 -14.74 -5.70
CA SER A 242 20.71 -13.86 -6.68
C SER A 242 19.71 -13.03 -7.48
N THR A 243 18.57 -13.62 -7.84
CA THR A 243 17.49 -12.92 -8.57
C THR A 243 16.85 -11.87 -7.68
N ALA A 244 16.39 -12.28 -6.49
CA ALA A 244 15.69 -11.41 -5.56
C ALA A 244 16.55 -10.22 -5.12
N MET A 245 17.81 -10.46 -4.75
CA MET A 245 18.72 -9.43 -4.28
C MET A 245 19.11 -8.46 -5.40
N ALA A 246 19.47 -8.96 -6.58
CA ALA A 246 19.84 -8.09 -7.69
C ALA A 246 18.63 -7.27 -8.20
N ALA A 247 17.46 -7.88 -8.35
CA ALA A 247 16.26 -7.19 -8.81
C ALA A 247 15.74 -6.17 -7.78
N ALA A 248 15.71 -6.53 -6.49
CA ALA A 248 15.34 -5.61 -5.42
C ALA A 248 16.29 -4.41 -5.38
N CYS A 249 17.62 -4.63 -5.44
CA CYS A 249 18.61 -3.55 -5.39
C CYS A 249 18.56 -2.65 -6.63
N LEU A 250 18.47 -3.22 -7.85
CA LEU A 250 18.35 -2.44 -9.10
C LEU A 250 17.09 -1.57 -9.11
N SER A 251 15.93 -2.14 -8.76
CA SER A 251 14.68 -1.39 -8.67
C SER A 251 14.72 -0.33 -7.57
N SER A 252 15.37 -0.64 -6.44
CA SER A 252 15.61 0.28 -5.32
C SER A 252 16.53 1.45 -5.67
N ILE A 253 17.55 1.28 -6.52
CA ILE A 253 18.34 2.40 -7.05
C ILE A 253 17.45 3.24 -7.97
N LEU A 254 16.76 2.60 -8.92
CA LEU A 254 16.03 3.31 -9.97
C LEU A 254 14.86 4.12 -9.41
N LEU A 255 13.99 3.53 -8.58
CA LEU A 255 12.86 4.25 -8.03
C LEU A 255 13.23 5.10 -6.80
N GLY A 256 14.20 4.67 -5.98
CA GLY A 256 14.72 5.49 -4.88
C GLY A 256 15.35 6.79 -5.38
N SER A 257 16.08 6.75 -6.50
CA SER A 257 16.59 7.96 -7.14
C SER A 257 15.49 8.76 -7.84
N PHE A 258 14.51 8.11 -8.51
CA PHE A 258 13.33 8.78 -9.07
C PHE A 258 12.53 9.57 -8.02
N MET A 259 12.31 9.00 -6.82
CA MET A 259 11.66 9.67 -5.69
C MET A 259 12.47 10.85 -5.16
N CYS A 260 13.78 10.69 -4.97
CA CYS A 260 14.65 11.80 -4.59
C CYS A 260 14.61 12.94 -5.62
N VAL A 261 14.66 12.61 -6.91
CA VAL A 261 14.57 13.58 -8.00
C VAL A 261 13.22 14.27 -8.01
N LEU A 262 12.11 13.54 -7.90
CA LEU A 262 10.75 14.08 -7.95
C LEU A 262 10.48 15.08 -6.81
N ILE A 263 10.83 14.73 -5.57
CA ILE A 263 10.65 15.61 -4.40
C ILE A 263 11.52 16.87 -4.52
N VAL A 264 12.77 16.74 -4.97
CA VAL A 264 13.66 17.89 -5.21
C VAL A 264 13.17 18.75 -6.38
N LEU A 265 12.57 18.16 -7.40
CA LEU A 265 12.04 18.87 -8.57
C LEU A 265 10.83 19.73 -8.20
N CYS A 266 9.87 19.16 -7.44
CA CYS A 266 8.73 19.91 -6.90
C CYS A 266 9.21 21.05 -5.98
N ARG A 267 10.12 20.75 -5.04
CA ARG A 267 10.71 21.75 -4.13
C ARG A 267 11.47 22.86 -4.88
N ARG A 268 12.10 22.55 -6.01
CA ARG A 268 12.80 23.54 -6.86
C ARG A 268 11.82 24.45 -7.61
N TYR A 269 10.75 23.90 -8.20
CA TYR A 269 9.76 24.71 -8.90
C TYR A 269 8.90 25.56 -7.95
N ARG A 270 8.65 25.09 -6.72
CA ARG A 270 8.00 25.87 -5.65
C ARG A 270 8.77 27.15 -5.27
N ARG A 271 10.09 27.25 -5.57
CA ARG A 271 10.89 28.47 -5.37
C ARG A 271 10.96 29.43 -6.54
N ASP A 272 10.96 28.93 -7.78
CA ASP A 272 11.19 29.71 -9.00
C ASP A 272 9.91 29.82 -9.88
N PRO A 273 8.80 30.42 -9.41
CA PRO A 273 7.53 30.47 -10.17
C PRO A 273 7.63 31.27 -11.49
N GLY A 274 8.67 32.11 -11.65
CA GLY A 274 8.83 32.99 -12.81
C GLY A 274 9.42 32.37 -14.08
N LYS A 275 9.77 31.07 -14.11
CA LYS A 275 10.68 30.51 -15.15
C LYS A 275 10.07 29.59 -16.21
N SER A 276 8.78 29.28 -16.20
CA SER A 276 8.14 28.57 -17.32
C SER A 276 6.64 28.85 -17.46
N ARG A 277 6.23 29.38 -18.62
CA ARG A 277 4.82 29.66 -18.95
C ARG A 277 3.99 28.39 -19.19
N VAL A 278 4.63 27.23 -19.38
CA VAL A 278 3.96 25.92 -19.38
C VAL A 278 3.64 25.48 -17.95
N VAL A 279 4.48 25.87 -16.98
CA VAL A 279 4.35 25.48 -15.56
C VAL A 279 3.27 26.29 -14.83
N THR A 280 2.80 27.43 -15.35
CA THR A 280 1.63 28.12 -14.76
C THR A 280 0.36 27.28 -14.81
N SER A 281 0.17 26.48 -15.87
CA SER A 281 -0.88 25.44 -15.94
C SER A 281 -0.61 24.25 -15.00
N ILE A 282 0.65 24.09 -14.57
CA ILE A 282 1.10 23.05 -13.63
C ILE A 282 1.08 23.59 -12.18
N GLN A 283 0.93 24.90 -11.92
CA GLN A 283 0.84 25.44 -10.55
C GLN A 283 -0.38 24.88 -9.79
N GLY A 284 -1.51 24.69 -10.49
CA GLY A 284 -2.68 23.97 -9.96
C GLY A 284 -2.53 22.45 -9.97
N ILE A 285 -1.53 21.92 -10.68
CA ILE A 285 -1.15 20.51 -10.66
C ILE A 285 -0.13 20.24 -9.52
N ASP A 286 0.69 21.19 -9.08
CA ASP A 286 1.73 21.01 -8.05
C ASP A 286 1.12 20.55 -6.70
N GLN A 287 0.02 21.18 -6.28
CA GLN A 287 -0.73 20.76 -5.09
C GLN A 287 -1.47 19.42 -5.28
N ASN A 288 -1.74 19.02 -6.53
CA ASN A 288 -2.20 17.67 -6.84
C ASN A 288 -1.04 16.67 -6.96
N LEU A 289 0.17 17.11 -7.29
CA LEU A 289 1.35 16.30 -7.53
C LEU A 289 1.93 15.79 -6.22
N ASP A 290 1.92 16.57 -5.14
CA ASP A 290 2.24 16.07 -3.79
C ASP A 290 1.30 14.90 -3.38
N ASN A 291 0.03 14.91 -3.83
CA ASN A 291 -0.94 13.83 -3.58
C ASN A 291 -0.83 12.65 -4.58
N ILE A 292 -0.41 12.91 -5.82
CA ILE A 292 -0.37 11.95 -6.94
C ILE A 292 1.01 11.26 -7.07
N ALA A 293 2.08 11.90 -6.61
CA ALA A 293 3.44 11.39 -6.69
C ALA A 293 3.64 10.09 -5.88
N PRO A 294 3.21 9.95 -4.61
CA PRO A 294 3.36 8.69 -3.88
C PRO A 294 2.57 7.52 -4.49
N PRO A 295 1.31 7.69 -4.96
CA PRO A 295 0.62 6.66 -5.75
C PRO A 295 1.35 6.27 -7.03
N ILE A 296 1.80 7.23 -7.84
CA ILE A 296 2.58 6.95 -9.06
C ILE A 296 3.90 6.23 -8.72
N ALA A 297 4.55 6.60 -7.61
CA ALA A 297 5.74 5.93 -7.11
C ALA A 297 5.48 4.44 -6.86
N ALA A 298 4.48 4.09 -6.05
CA ALA A 298 4.15 2.70 -5.75
C ALA A 298 3.83 1.90 -7.02
N CYS A 299 3.02 2.47 -7.92
CA CYS A 299 2.63 1.84 -9.19
C CYS A 299 3.83 1.51 -10.09
N LEU A 300 4.74 2.48 -10.27
CA LEU A 300 5.98 2.27 -11.01
C LEU A 300 6.92 1.33 -10.24
N GLY A 301 6.90 1.41 -8.91
CA GLY A 301 7.73 0.63 -8.00
C GLY A 301 7.50 -0.87 -8.15
N ASP A 302 6.26 -1.32 -8.17
CA ASP A 302 5.93 -2.73 -8.35
C ASP A 302 6.23 -3.21 -9.77
N LEU A 303 5.78 -2.45 -10.79
CA LEU A 303 5.98 -2.74 -12.21
C LEU A 303 7.47 -2.89 -12.57
N VAL A 304 8.31 -1.95 -12.13
CA VAL A 304 9.76 -1.96 -12.36
C VAL A 304 10.43 -3.12 -11.62
N THR A 305 9.95 -3.47 -10.42
CA THR A 305 10.52 -4.58 -9.63
C THR A 305 10.21 -5.92 -10.27
N LEU A 306 8.96 -6.15 -10.67
CA LEU A 306 8.56 -7.34 -11.38
C LEU A 306 9.28 -7.47 -12.73
N CYS A 307 9.47 -6.35 -13.43
CA CYS A 307 10.29 -6.30 -14.66
C CYS A 307 11.74 -6.74 -14.40
N PHE A 308 12.40 -6.23 -13.34
CA PHE A 308 13.74 -6.68 -12.98
C PHE A 308 13.78 -8.13 -12.50
N VAL A 309 12.80 -8.60 -11.72
CA VAL A 309 12.70 -10.01 -11.26
C VAL A 309 12.57 -10.95 -12.48
N GLY A 310 11.72 -10.61 -13.44
CA GLY A 310 11.61 -11.33 -14.71
C GLY A 310 12.90 -11.29 -15.53
N ALA A 311 13.48 -10.11 -15.77
CA ALA A 311 14.67 -9.95 -16.59
C ALA A 311 15.91 -10.64 -16.00
N VAL A 312 16.14 -10.51 -14.69
CA VAL A 312 17.28 -11.13 -14.00
C VAL A 312 17.12 -12.65 -13.96
N SER A 313 15.93 -13.18 -13.65
CA SER A 313 15.71 -14.64 -13.66
C SER A 313 15.84 -15.24 -15.07
N ALA A 314 15.33 -14.55 -16.10
CA ALA A 314 15.46 -14.95 -17.50
C ALA A 314 16.90 -14.92 -18.02
N ALA A 315 17.75 -14.04 -17.49
CA ALA A 315 19.19 -14.07 -17.75
C ALA A 315 19.85 -15.25 -17.02
N LEU A 316 19.65 -15.36 -15.69
CA LEU A 316 20.34 -16.30 -14.82
C LEU A 316 19.94 -17.77 -15.02
N ILE A 317 18.75 -18.08 -15.54
CA ILE A 317 18.33 -19.47 -15.80
C ILE A 317 19.28 -20.19 -16.78
N ASN A 318 19.95 -19.46 -17.67
CA ASN A 318 20.93 -20.01 -18.60
C ASN A 318 22.28 -20.32 -17.92
N PHE A 319 22.49 -19.81 -16.70
CA PHE A 319 23.70 -19.90 -15.90
C PHE A 319 23.49 -20.63 -14.56
N VAL A 320 22.31 -21.22 -14.31
CA VAL A 320 21.90 -21.84 -13.04
C VAL A 320 22.87 -22.92 -12.52
N ASN A 321 23.51 -23.67 -13.42
CA ASN A 321 24.51 -24.71 -13.10
C ASN A 321 25.97 -24.19 -13.11
N THR A 322 26.17 -22.87 -13.08
CA THR A 322 27.50 -22.21 -13.09
C THR A 322 27.70 -21.39 -11.81
N PRO A 323 28.92 -20.94 -11.45
CA PRO A 323 29.12 -20.08 -10.29
C PRO A 323 28.58 -18.64 -10.45
N VAL A 324 28.08 -18.24 -11.62
CA VAL A 324 27.66 -16.84 -11.89
C VAL A 324 26.59 -16.33 -10.92
N PRO A 325 25.49 -17.06 -10.61
CA PRO A 325 24.50 -16.62 -9.62
C PRO A 325 25.10 -16.44 -8.21
N PHE A 326 26.05 -17.31 -7.81
CA PHE A 326 26.72 -17.21 -6.51
C PHE A 326 27.65 -15.98 -6.43
N ILE A 327 28.42 -15.73 -7.49
CA ILE A 327 29.27 -14.53 -7.60
C ILE A 327 28.40 -13.25 -7.54
N LEU A 328 27.21 -13.26 -8.14
CA LEU A 328 26.28 -12.14 -8.08
C LEU A 328 25.74 -11.90 -6.64
N VAL A 329 25.41 -12.94 -5.88
CA VAL A 329 25.06 -12.81 -4.45
C VAL A 329 26.20 -12.15 -3.66
N LEU A 330 27.44 -12.63 -3.84
CA LEU A 330 28.61 -12.05 -3.15
C LEU A 330 28.83 -10.58 -3.52
N LEU A 331 28.69 -10.23 -4.81
CA LEU A 331 28.84 -8.85 -5.29
C LEU A 331 27.78 -7.93 -4.67
N VAL A 332 26.51 -8.34 -4.63
CA VAL A 332 25.43 -7.54 -4.03
C VAL A 332 25.63 -7.40 -2.52
N ILE A 333 26.08 -8.45 -1.82
CA ILE A 333 26.41 -8.37 -0.39
C ILE A 333 27.56 -7.39 -0.13
N LEU A 334 28.64 -7.42 -0.93
CA LEU A 334 29.76 -6.48 -0.80
C LEU A 334 29.37 -5.03 -1.11
N SER A 335 28.51 -4.82 -2.10
CA SER A 335 27.91 -3.51 -2.41
C SER A 335 27.06 -3.00 -1.24
N SER A 336 26.18 -3.85 -0.70
CA SER A 336 25.36 -3.54 0.47
C SER A 336 26.20 -3.24 1.71
N LEU A 337 27.27 -4.00 1.96
CA LEU A 337 28.16 -3.76 3.11
C LEU A 337 28.89 -2.42 2.97
N SER A 338 29.28 -2.04 1.75
CA SER A 338 29.83 -0.72 1.44
C SER A 338 28.80 0.40 1.69
N CYS A 339 27.54 0.18 1.27
CA CYS A 339 26.42 1.08 1.56
C CYS A 339 26.13 1.19 3.06
N ALA A 340 26.26 0.11 3.84
CA ALA A 340 26.08 0.12 5.29
C ALA A 340 27.15 0.95 5.99
N VAL A 341 28.42 0.83 5.59
CA VAL A 341 29.52 1.67 6.11
C VAL A 341 29.30 3.15 5.77
N PHE A 342 28.83 3.46 4.55
CA PHE A 342 28.49 4.83 4.17
C PHE A 342 27.31 5.39 5.00
N THR A 343 26.25 4.60 5.17
CA THR A 343 25.05 4.96 5.95
C THR A 343 25.38 5.19 7.42
N HIS A 344 26.22 4.34 8.03
CA HIS A 344 26.62 4.48 9.44
C HIS A 344 27.51 5.72 9.68
N ARG A 345 28.22 6.23 8.65
CA ARG A 345 28.97 7.49 8.74
C ARG A 345 28.09 8.73 8.63
N ASN A 346 26.83 8.58 8.22
CA ASN A 346 25.94 9.69 7.90
C ASN A 346 24.97 9.97 9.07
N PRO A 347 25.06 11.14 9.74
CA PRO A 347 24.30 11.41 10.96
C PRO A 347 22.78 11.42 10.75
N PHE A 348 22.31 11.78 9.55
CA PHE A 348 20.88 11.85 9.23
C PHE A 348 20.19 10.48 9.11
N VAL A 349 20.95 9.38 8.98
CA VAL A 349 20.38 8.05 8.66
C VAL A 349 20.96 6.88 9.45
N LYS A 350 22.06 7.06 10.21
CA LYS A 350 22.74 6.00 10.98
C LYS A 350 21.80 5.18 11.88
N ASP A 351 20.83 5.82 12.53
CA ASP A 351 19.96 5.17 13.52
C ASP A 351 18.76 4.46 12.87
N LEU A 352 18.37 4.89 11.66
CA LEU A 352 17.32 4.26 10.86
C LEU A 352 17.70 2.84 10.43
N ILE A 353 19.00 2.51 10.39
CA ILE A 353 19.51 1.14 10.17
C ILE A 353 18.94 0.14 11.20
N LYS A 354 18.58 0.59 12.41
CA LYS A 354 18.08 -0.26 13.51
C LYS A 354 16.55 -0.32 13.59
N GLN A 355 15.84 0.45 12.78
CA GLN A 355 14.39 0.67 12.92
C GLN A 355 13.58 -0.03 11.82
N GLY A 356 12.31 -0.34 12.09
CA GLY A 356 11.35 -0.89 11.11
C GLY A 356 11.45 -2.40 10.82
N TRP A 357 12.46 -3.10 11.32
CA TRP A 357 12.64 -4.55 11.05
C TRP A 357 11.48 -5.44 11.51
N SER A 358 10.90 -5.15 12.68
CA SER A 358 9.82 -5.97 13.26
C SER A 358 8.57 -6.05 12.37
N PRO A 359 7.95 -4.94 11.91
CA PRO A 359 6.80 -5.01 11.02
C PRO A 359 7.17 -5.53 9.62
N LEU A 360 8.39 -5.27 9.11
CA LEU A 360 8.85 -5.83 7.84
C LEU A 360 8.95 -7.36 7.87
N PHE A 361 9.56 -7.96 8.91
CA PHE A 361 9.62 -9.42 9.02
C PHE A 361 8.25 -10.04 9.33
N GLY A 362 7.39 -9.37 10.09
CA GLY A 362 6.00 -9.78 10.27
C GLY A 362 5.21 -9.82 8.96
N ALA A 363 5.33 -8.76 8.15
CA ALA A 363 4.73 -8.67 6.81
C ALA A 363 5.28 -9.76 5.86
N MET A 364 6.60 -9.99 5.86
CA MET A 364 7.25 -11.02 5.04
C MET A 364 6.65 -12.41 5.26
N VAL A 365 6.43 -12.82 6.51
CA VAL A 365 5.85 -14.14 6.84
C VAL A 365 4.42 -14.27 6.29
N ILE A 366 3.61 -13.21 6.37
CA ILE A 366 2.22 -13.21 5.87
C ILE A 366 2.19 -13.18 4.34
N SER A 367 2.96 -12.29 3.69
CA SER A 367 3.08 -12.23 2.22
C SER A 367 3.66 -13.52 1.62
N SER A 368 4.42 -14.32 2.38
CA SER A 368 4.90 -15.63 1.89
C SER A 368 3.75 -16.63 1.71
N GLY A 369 2.69 -16.52 2.51
CA GLY A 369 1.45 -17.27 2.31
C GLY A 369 0.72 -16.85 1.02
N SER A 370 0.70 -15.56 0.70
CA SER A 370 0.22 -15.04 -0.58
C SER A 370 1.06 -15.58 -1.75
N GLY A 371 2.38 -15.64 -1.61
CA GLY A 371 3.28 -16.29 -2.57
C GLY A 371 2.89 -17.73 -2.93
N ILE A 372 2.55 -18.55 -1.93
CA ILE A 372 2.11 -19.93 -2.13
C ILE A 372 0.74 -20.00 -2.83
N VAL A 373 -0.19 -19.09 -2.51
CA VAL A 373 -1.49 -19.00 -3.21
C VAL A 373 -1.29 -18.57 -4.67
N LEU A 374 -0.39 -17.62 -4.94
CA LEU A 374 -0.06 -17.19 -6.29
C LEU A 374 0.50 -18.35 -7.12
N ASP A 375 1.51 -19.08 -6.63
CA ASP A 375 2.12 -20.23 -7.32
C ASP A 375 1.10 -21.32 -7.69
N ILE A 376 0.32 -21.79 -6.71
CA ILE A 376 -0.65 -22.88 -6.89
C ILE A 376 -1.75 -22.53 -7.90
N PHE A 377 -2.15 -21.25 -7.98
CA PHE A 377 -3.32 -20.84 -8.79
C PHE A 377 -2.97 -20.11 -10.09
N ALA A 378 -1.78 -19.50 -10.22
CA ALA A 378 -1.31 -18.86 -11.45
C ALA A 378 -1.31 -19.80 -12.67
N SER A 379 -0.94 -21.07 -12.46
CA SER A 379 -0.93 -22.10 -13.51
C SER A 379 -2.27 -22.80 -13.71
N ARG A 380 -3.22 -22.63 -12.78
CA ARG A 380 -4.50 -23.35 -12.72
C ARG A 380 -5.66 -22.57 -13.35
N TYR A 381 -5.62 -21.24 -13.32
CA TYR A 381 -6.69 -20.36 -13.78
C TYR A 381 -6.14 -19.24 -14.69
N ASP A 382 -6.55 -19.22 -15.95
CA ASP A 382 -6.15 -18.18 -16.92
C ASP A 382 -6.48 -16.77 -16.36
N GLY A 383 -5.50 -15.86 -16.34
CA GLY A 383 -5.67 -14.49 -15.83
C GLY A 383 -5.72 -14.36 -14.31
N PHE A 384 -5.48 -15.43 -13.53
CA PHE A 384 -5.41 -15.35 -12.07
C PHE A 384 -4.33 -14.39 -11.55
N PRO A 385 -3.08 -14.38 -12.06
CA PRO A 385 -2.04 -13.48 -11.54
C PRO A 385 -2.40 -12.00 -11.74
N LEU A 386 -3.04 -11.69 -12.87
CA LEU A 386 -3.56 -10.36 -13.18
C LEU A 386 -4.63 -9.93 -12.16
N LEU A 387 -5.68 -10.75 -12.01
CA LEU A 387 -6.78 -10.47 -11.09
C LEU A 387 -6.30 -10.42 -9.63
N ALA A 388 -5.33 -11.27 -9.25
CA ALA A 388 -4.74 -11.32 -7.91
C ALA A 388 -4.13 -9.98 -7.50
N MET A 389 -3.28 -9.38 -8.35
CA MET A 389 -2.61 -8.10 -8.07
C MET A 389 -3.61 -6.96 -7.79
N VAL A 390 -4.72 -6.91 -8.53
CA VAL A 390 -5.70 -5.82 -8.40
C VAL A 390 -6.68 -6.07 -7.25
N ILE A 391 -7.18 -7.31 -7.11
CA ILE A 391 -8.16 -7.69 -6.09
C ILE A 391 -7.54 -7.80 -4.68
N SER A 392 -6.21 -7.93 -4.55
CA SER A 392 -5.53 -7.67 -3.27
C SER A 392 -5.04 -6.24 -3.10
N GLY A 393 -4.37 -5.68 -4.10
CA GLY A 393 -3.69 -4.39 -3.99
C GLY A 393 -4.62 -3.20 -3.80
N LEU A 394 -5.81 -3.20 -4.42
CA LEU A 394 -6.78 -2.11 -4.24
C LEU A 394 -7.42 -2.11 -2.84
N PRO A 395 -7.95 -3.23 -2.30
CA PRO A 395 -8.33 -3.29 -0.89
C PRO A 395 -7.19 -2.92 0.06
N GLY A 396 -5.94 -3.31 -0.25
CA GLY A 396 -4.73 -2.89 0.45
C GLY A 396 -4.59 -1.36 0.52
N SER A 397 -4.46 -0.70 -0.64
CA SER A 397 -4.25 0.75 -0.72
C SER A 397 -5.40 1.58 -0.11
N VAL A 398 -6.64 1.11 -0.26
CA VAL A 398 -7.83 1.73 0.37
C VAL A 398 -7.75 1.65 1.90
N GLY A 399 -7.28 0.51 2.43
CA GLY A 399 -7.02 0.35 3.85
C GLY A 399 -5.87 1.22 4.34
N SER A 400 -4.79 1.36 3.57
CA SER A 400 -3.66 2.25 3.90
C SER A 400 -4.07 3.72 4.00
N ILE A 401 -4.92 4.21 3.08
CA ILE A 401 -5.52 5.56 3.17
C ILE A 401 -6.33 5.71 4.47
N PHE A 402 -7.08 4.68 4.87
CA PHE A 402 -7.84 4.70 6.11
C PHE A 402 -6.97 4.63 7.36
N VAL A 403 -5.90 3.81 7.37
CA VAL A 403 -4.90 3.75 8.46
C VAL A 403 -4.28 5.12 8.66
N SER A 404 -3.75 5.75 7.61
CA SER A 404 -3.05 7.03 7.72
C SER A 404 -3.95 8.16 8.23
N ARG A 405 -5.19 8.26 7.74
CA ARG A 405 -6.19 9.20 8.28
C ARG A 405 -6.52 8.91 9.75
N LEU A 406 -6.68 7.64 10.13
CA LEU A 406 -7.00 7.25 11.51
C LEU A 406 -5.83 7.48 12.48
N SER A 407 -4.59 7.22 12.03
CA SER A 407 -3.36 7.49 12.78
C SER A 407 -3.17 8.99 12.99
N THR A 408 -3.34 9.79 11.94
CA THR A 408 -3.30 11.27 12.02
C THR A 408 -4.30 11.81 13.03
N ALA A 409 -5.54 11.30 13.02
CA ALA A 409 -6.58 11.69 13.98
C ALA A 409 -6.27 11.24 15.43
N LEU A 410 -5.63 10.08 15.62
CA LEU A 410 -5.20 9.60 16.94
C LEU A 410 -4.04 10.44 17.51
N HIS A 411 -3.04 10.77 16.68
CA HIS A 411 -1.94 11.66 17.05
C HIS A 411 -2.43 13.08 17.36
N ALA A 412 -3.33 13.64 16.54
CA ALA A 412 -3.96 14.95 16.80
C ALA A 412 -4.75 14.95 18.13
N ALA A 413 -5.55 13.92 18.39
CA ALA A 413 -6.29 13.77 19.64
C ALA A 413 -5.39 13.59 20.87
N ALA A 414 -4.18 13.03 20.71
CA ALA A 414 -3.21 12.85 21.79
C ALA A 414 -2.48 14.14 22.19
N LEU A 415 -2.39 15.12 21.29
CA LEU A 415 -1.76 16.43 21.54
C LEU A 415 -2.70 17.43 22.24
N LEU A 416 -4.00 17.12 22.34
CA LEU A 416 -5.01 18.04 22.89
C LEU A 416 -5.21 17.85 24.40
N PRO A 417 -5.22 18.93 25.20
CA PRO A 417 -5.60 18.87 26.61
C PRO A 417 -7.00 18.29 26.81
N SER A 418 -7.15 17.44 27.83
CA SER A 418 -8.38 16.67 28.11
C SER A 418 -9.63 17.53 28.39
N SER A 419 -9.45 18.81 28.74
CA SER A 419 -10.53 19.80 28.86
C SER A 419 -11.26 20.10 27.54
N ASN A 420 -10.56 20.01 26.41
CA ASN A 420 -11.06 20.47 25.10
C ASN A 420 -11.64 19.32 24.25
N MET A 421 -11.57 18.09 24.77
CA MET A 421 -12.03 16.84 24.14
C MET A 421 -13.52 16.83 23.77
N SER A 422 -14.32 17.70 24.39
CA SER A 422 -15.75 17.89 24.11
C SER A 422 -16.01 18.71 22.84
N GLY A 423 -15.15 19.68 22.52
CA GLY A 423 -15.30 20.57 21.37
C GLY A 423 -14.79 19.95 20.06
N PHE A 424 -13.61 19.32 20.09
CA PHE A 424 -12.97 18.75 18.89
C PHE A 424 -13.80 17.64 18.20
N ARG A 425 -14.74 17.04 18.93
CA ARG A 425 -15.62 15.97 18.46
C ARG A 425 -16.67 16.39 17.42
N GLY A 426 -16.68 17.66 17.01
CA GLY A 426 -17.62 18.22 16.03
C GLY A 426 -17.12 18.27 14.58
N GLU A 427 -15.81 18.38 14.36
CA GLU A 427 -15.23 18.70 13.04
C GLU A 427 -14.77 17.46 12.26
N ASP A 428 -14.18 16.47 12.95
CA ASP A 428 -13.59 15.29 12.33
C ASP A 428 -14.63 14.38 11.66
N PRO A 429 -14.39 13.89 10.43
CA PRO A 429 -15.32 12.99 9.74
C PRO A 429 -15.38 11.65 10.48
N SER A 430 -16.59 11.27 10.91
CA SER A 430 -16.81 10.03 11.66
C SER A 430 -16.15 8.82 10.97
N PRO A 431 -15.35 7.99 11.66
CA PRO A 431 -14.65 6.87 11.02
C PRO A 431 -15.57 5.91 10.25
N LYS A 432 -16.86 5.79 10.67
CA LYS A 432 -17.87 5.03 9.91
C LYS A 432 -18.22 5.67 8.55
N LEU A 433 -18.30 7.01 8.50
CA LEU A 433 -18.54 7.77 7.26
C LEU A 433 -17.37 7.62 6.29
N VAL A 434 -16.12 7.71 6.78
CA VAL A 434 -14.91 7.50 5.97
C VAL A 434 -14.88 6.08 5.39
N MET A 435 -15.13 5.04 6.21
CA MET A 435 -15.20 3.65 5.74
C MET A 435 -16.27 3.46 4.65
N ILE A 436 -17.49 3.99 4.84
CA ILE A 436 -18.57 3.90 3.86
C ILE A 436 -18.22 4.66 2.57
N THR A 437 -17.61 5.85 2.69
CA THR A 437 -17.21 6.66 1.52
C THR A 437 -16.15 5.94 0.70
N LEU A 438 -15.10 5.41 1.33
CA LEU A 438 -14.06 4.66 0.64
C LEU A 438 -14.63 3.42 -0.05
N LEU A 439 -15.48 2.63 0.63
CA LEU A 439 -16.16 1.49 0.01
C LEU A 439 -16.95 1.90 -1.24
N LEU A 440 -17.76 2.96 -1.17
CA LEU A 440 -18.56 3.44 -2.30
C LEU A 440 -17.71 3.97 -3.46
N VAL A 441 -16.52 4.54 -3.20
CA VAL A 441 -15.57 4.95 -4.24
C VAL A 441 -14.95 3.75 -4.96
N THR A 442 -14.70 2.64 -4.26
CA THR A 442 -14.05 1.47 -4.89
C THR A 442 -14.93 0.70 -5.88
N ILE A 443 -16.26 0.76 -5.74
CA ILE A 443 -17.20 0.05 -6.63
C ILE A 443 -17.09 0.51 -8.10
N PRO A 444 -17.20 1.82 -8.45
CA PRO A 444 -17.01 2.26 -9.84
C PRO A 444 -15.58 2.03 -10.35
N VAL A 445 -14.58 2.03 -9.46
CA VAL A 445 -13.18 1.75 -9.81
C VAL A 445 -13.00 0.29 -10.26
N GLU A 446 -13.55 -0.68 -9.53
CA GLU A 446 -13.58 -2.11 -9.93
C GLU A 446 -14.38 -2.33 -11.22
N VAL A 447 -15.50 -1.62 -11.40
CA VAL A 447 -16.28 -1.71 -12.65
C VAL A 447 -15.49 -1.16 -13.84
N ILE A 448 -14.75 -0.07 -13.68
CA ILE A 448 -13.84 0.46 -14.71
C ILE A 448 -12.73 -0.55 -15.01
N PHE A 449 -12.11 -1.14 -13.98
CA PHE A 449 -11.09 -2.19 -14.13
C PHE A 449 -11.58 -3.38 -14.96
N LEU A 450 -12.70 -4.00 -14.57
CA LEU A 450 -13.25 -5.15 -15.27
C LEU A 450 -13.69 -4.80 -16.71
N ALA A 451 -14.21 -3.59 -16.93
CA ALA A 451 -14.52 -3.09 -18.26
C ALA A 451 -13.26 -2.90 -19.12
N THR A 452 -12.15 -2.41 -18.54
CA THR A 452 -10.86 -2.28 -19.22
C THR A 452 -10.31 -3.65 -19.64
N LEU A 453 -10.35 -4.67 -18.79
CA LEU A 453 -9.91 -6.03 -19.15
C LEU A 453 -10.72 -6.64 -20.29
N HIS A 454 -12.03 -6.37 -20.31
CA HIS A 454 -12.91 -6.81 -21.40
C HIS A 454 -12.62 -6.06 -22.71
N TRP A 455 -12.43 -4.74 -22.64
CA TRP A 455 -12.16 -3.89 -23.80
C TRP A 455 -10.80 -4.15 -24.45
N LEU A 456 -9.75 -4.35 -23.64
CA LEU A 456 -8.42 -4.73 -24.12
C LEU A 456 -8.36 -6.20 -24.60
N GLY A 457 -9.38 -7.00 -24.31
CA GLY A 457 -9.48 -8.40 -24.71
C GLY A 457 -8.54 -9.36 -23.96
N TRP A 458 -7.83 -8.85 -22.95
CA TRP A 458 -6.86 -9.61 -22.13
C TRP A 458 -7.53 -10.79 -21.43
N LEU A 459 -8.73 -10.60 -20.88
CA LEU A 459 -9.44 -11.65 -20.15
C LEU A 459 -10.91 -11.77 -20.53
N ARG A 460 -11.31 -12.97 -21.02
CA ARG A 460 -12.68 -13.27 -21.49
C ARG A 460 -13.61 -13.62 -20.33
N LEU A 461 -13.88 -12.65 -19.47
CA LEU A 461 -14.75 -12.81 -18.31
C LEU A 461 -16.22 -13.02 -18.73
N PRO A 462 -16.89 -14.12 -18.34
CA PRO A 462 -18.33 -14.24 -18.46
C PRO A 462 -19.02 -13.34 -17.44
N ILE A 463 -20.20 -12.80 -17.78
CA ILE A 463 -20.96 -11.85 -16.93
C ILE A 463 -21.16 -12.37 -15.50
N LEU A 464 -21.42 -13.67 -15.34
CA LEU A 464 -21.54 -14.33 -14.04
C LEU A 464 -20.28 -14.18 -13.18
N PHE A 465 -19.08 -14.32 -13.76
CA PHE A 465 -17.82 -14.12 -13.04
C PHE A 465 -17.63 -12.66 -12.67
N ALA A 466 -17.93 -11.70 -13.57
CA ALA A 466 -17.81 -10.28 -13.26
C ALA A 466 -18.70 -9.87 -12.06
N ILE A 467 -19.94 -10.39 -11.99
CA ILE A 467 -20.84 -10.16 -10.85
C ILE A 467 -20.23 -10.73 -9.55
N PHE A 468 -19.74 -11.97 -9.56
CA PHE A 468 -19.10 -12.55 -8.37
C PHE A 468 -17.79 -11.84 -8.00
N SER A 469 -16.98 -11.41 -8.97
CA SER A 469 -15.75 -10.63 -8.76
C SER A 469 -16.05 -9.36 -7.97
N ILE A 470 -17.05 -8.57 -8.42
CA ILE A 470 -17.46 -7.34 -7.72
C ILE A 470 -17.93 -7.64 -6.29
N ILE A 471 -18.65 -8.75 -6.05
CA ILE A 471 -19.11 -9.15 -4.71
C ILE A 471 -17.92 -9.53 -3.80
N PHE A 472 -16.97 -10.33 -4.29
CA PHE A 472 -15.78 -10.73 -3.53
C PHE A 472 -14.79 -9.57 -3.33
N PHE A 473 -14.68 -8.66 -4.30
CA PHE A 473 -13.94 -7.41 -4.17
C PHE A 473 -14.55 -6.50 -3.09
N CYS A 474 -15.88 -6.30 -3.11
CA CYS A 474 -16.57 -5.54 -2.07
C CYS A 474 -16.37 -6.15 -0.66
N SER A 475 -16.38 -7.48 -0.53
CA SER A 475 -16.10 -8.13 0.75
C SER A 475 -14.63 -7.97 1.16
N ALA A 476 -13.67 -8.02 0.22
CA ALA A 476 -12.26 -7.72 0.48
C ALA A 476 -12.05 -6.27 0.96
N VAL A 477 -12.72 -5.28 0.38
CA VAL A 477 -12.66 -3.87 0.84
C VAL A 477 -13.29 -3.70 2.23
N ILE A 478 -14.43 -4.35 2.51
CA ILE A 478 -15.06 -4.33 3.84
C ILE A 478 -14.13 -4.95 4.90
N ILE A 479 -13.52 -6.10 4.58
CA ILE A 479 -12.56 -6.78 5.45
C ILE A 479 -11.32 -5.90 5.65
N SER A 480 -10.77 -5.30 4.59
CA SER A 480 -9.64 -4.36 4.66
C SER A 480 -9.90 -3.20 5.61
N LEU A 481 -11.02 -2.50 5.47
CA LEU A 481 -11.38 -1.36 6.32
C LEU A 481 -11.59 -1.76 7.78
N PHE A 482 -12.13 -2.96 8.04
CA PHE A 482 -12.27 -3.48 9.39
C PHE A 482 -10.92 -3.91 9.99
N LEU A 483 -10.05 -4.55 9.22
CA LEU A 483 -8.69 -4.93 9.63
C LEU A 483 -7.83 -3.69 9.91
N ALA A 484 -7.82 -2.71 9.01
CA ALA A 484 -7.13 -1.43 9.16
C ALA A 484 -7.53 -0.75 10.47
N ARG A 485 -8.84 -0.65 10.73
CA ARG A 485 -9.39 -0.10 11.98
C ARG A 485 -8.91 -0.89 13.21
N SER A 486 -9.09 -2.21 13.19
CA SER A 486 -8.76 -3.07 14.34
C SER A 486 -7.26 -3.06 14.64
N LEU A 487 -6.40 -3.14 13.62
CA LEU A 487 -4.95 -3.14 13.73
C LEU A 487 -4.42 -1.80 14.25
N THR A 488 -4.90 -0.68 13.71
CA THR A 488 -4.53 0.68 14.16
C THR A 488 -4.86 0.88 15.65
N ASN A 489 -6.09 0.55 16.06
CA ASN A 489 -6.49 0.69 17.47
C ASN A 489 -5.74 -0.28 18.39
N TYR A 490 -5.43 -1.49 17.92
CA TYR A 490 -4.64 -2.47 18.67
C TYR A 490 -3.20 -1.98 18.89
N LEU A 491 -2.51 -1.52 17.84
CA LEU A 491 -1.14 -1.00 17.93
C LEU A 491 -1.05 0.25 18.80
N TRP A 492 -2.03 1.16 18.66
CA TRP A 492 -2.17 2.33 19.53
C TRP A 492 -2.31 1.93 21.01
N SER A 493 -3.12 0.91 21.32
CA SER A 493 -3.24 0.36 22.69
C SER A 493 -1.95 -0.24 23.25
N LYS A 494 -0.97 -0.56 22.39
CA LYS A 494 0.36 -1.06 22.73
C LYS A 494 1.43 0.03 22.74
N LYS A 495 1.07 1.31 22.52
CA LYS A 495 1.99 2.45 22.33
C LYS A 495 2.94 2.24 21.14
N LEU A 496 2.48 1.55 20.10
CA LEU A 496 3.19 1.40 18.82
C LEU A 496 2.58 2.35 17.80
N ASP A 497 3.43 3.05 17.06
CA ASP A 497 3.01 4.00 16.04
C ASP A 497 2.28 3.29 14.87
N PRO A 498 1.00 3.62 14.58
CA PRO A 498 0.24 2.88 13.59
C PRO A 498 0.79 3.00 12.17
N ASP A 499 1.33 4.15 11.75
CA ASP A 499 1.84 4.28 10.38
C ASP A 499 3.07 3.40 10.16
N MET A 500 3.96 3.29 11.15
CA MET A 500 5.14 2.43 11.07
C MET A 500 4.81 0.92 11.13
N TYR A 501 3.81 0.51 11.92
CA TYR A 501 3.54 -0.91 12.20
C TYR A 501 2.30 -1.48 11.51
N ALA A 502 1.23 -0.70 11.31
CA ALA A 502 -0.02 -1.19 10.75
C ALA A 502 0.08 -1.35 9.23
N LEU A 503 0.68 -0.41 8.51
CA LEU A 503 0.72 -0.39 7.05
C LEU A 503 1.39 -1.65 6.44
N PRO A 504 2.59 -2.10 6.90
CA PRO A 504 3.22 -3.30 6.33
C PRO A 504 2.42 -4.59 6.58
N ILE A 505 1.85 -4.71 7.79
CA ILE A 505 1.12 -5.89 8.25
C ILE A 505 -0.27 -5.95 7.59
N HIS A 506 -0.94 -4.80 7.44
CA HIS A 506 -2.24 -4.69 6.76
C HIS A 506 -2.11 -5.04 5.28
N SER A 507 -1.12 -4.46 4.59
CA SER A 507 -0.84 -4.74 3.18
C SER A 507 -0.60 -6.24 2.94
N ALA A 508 0.29 -6.85 3.73
CA ALA A 508 0.57 -8.30 3.65
C ALA A 508 -0.67 -9.17 3.89
N LEU A 509 -1.52 -8.76 4.83
CA LEU A 509 -2.75 -9.48 5.16
C LEU A 509 -3.81 -9.34 4.06
N MET A 510 -3.88 -8.19 3.37
CA MET A 510 -4.77 -8.01 2.22
C MET A 510 -4.29 -8.74 0.96
N ASP A 511 -2.97 -8.90 0.76
CA ASP A 511 -2.42 -9.82 -0.24
C ASP A 511 -2.94 -11.25 -0.07
N LEU A 512 -2.85 -11.78 1.15
CA LEU A 512 -3.33 -13.13 1.45
C LEU A 512 -4.86 -13.23 1.37
N VAL A 513 -5.59 -12.28 1.96
CA VAL A 513 -7.07 -12.30 1.99
C VAL A 513 -7.67 -12.10 0.60
N GLY A 514 -7.17 -11.13 -0.18
CA GLY A 514 -7.68 -10.84 -1.52
C GLY A 514 -7.52 -12.03 -2.47
N GLN A 515 -6.36 -12.68 -2.46
CA GLN A 515 -6.13 -13.87 -3.28
C GLN A 515 -6.97 -15.08 -2.84
N LEU A 516 -7.16 -15.31 -1.53
CA LEU A 516 -8.03 -16.40 -1.05
C LEU A 516 -9.51 -16.16 -1.42
N LEU A 517 -9.98 -14.90 -1.38
CA LEU A 517 -11.33 -14.54 -1.85
C LEU A 517 -11.47 -14.70 -3.37
N LEU A 518 -10.42 -14.39 -4.15
CA LEU A 518 -10.39 -14.63 -5.59
C LEU A 518 -10.41 -16.13 -5.93
N VAL A 519 -9.65 -16.97 -5.23
CA VAL A 519 -9.71 -18.44 -5.38
C VAL A 519 -11.13 -18.95 -5.10
N LEU A 520 -11.79 -18.44 -4.05
CA LEU A 520 -13.17 -18.79 -3.73
C LEU A 520 -14.16 -18.32 -4.80
N CYS A 521 -13.93 -17.16 -5.43
CA CYS A 521 -14.70 -16.69 -6.60
C CYS A 521 -14.60 -17.68 -7.78
N PHE A 522 -13.38 -18.05 -8.18
CA PHE A 522 -13.16 -19.04 -9.25
C PHE A 522 -13.83 -20.38 -8.95
N GLU A 523 -13.61 -20.96 -7.77
CA GLU A 523 -14.22 -22.22 -7.34
C GLU A 523 -15.76 -22.15 -7.35
N LEU A 524 -16.36 -21.06 -6.85
CA LEU A 524 -17.81 -20.89 -6.81
C LEU A 524 -18.42 -20.77 -8.22
N VAL A 525 -17.83 -19.95 -9.09
CA VAL A 525 -18.31 -19.76 -10.47
C VAL A 525 -18.21 -21.06 -11.26
N LEU A 526 -17.11 -21.83 -11.11
CA LEU A 526 -16.94 -23.13 -11.75
C LEU A 526 -18.00 -24.15 -11.27
N ARG A 527 -18.29 -24.20 -9.97
CA ARG A 527 -19.33 -25.09 -9.41
C ARG A 527 -20.74 -24.74 -9.88
N ILE A 528 -21.06 -23.45 -9.99
CA ILE A 528 -22.36 -22.99 -10.53
C ILE A 528 -22.48 -23.35 -12.01
N ARG A 529 -21.44 -23.09 -12.81
CA ARG A 529 -21.41 -23.40 -14.24
C ARG A 529 -21.52 -24.91 -14.51
N GLY A 530 -20.85 -25.74 -13.71
CA GLY A 530 -20.96 -27.19 -13.77
C GLY A 530 -22.37 -27.71 -13.49
N LYS A 531 -23.11 -27.08 -12.55
CA LYS A 531 -24.52 -27.40 -12.25
C LYS A 531 -25.53 -26.89 -13.29
N SER A 532 -25.11 -26.03 -14.23
CA SER A 532 -25.99 -25.51 -15.29
C SER A 532 -25.91 -26.32 -16.60
N ASN A 533 -25.05 -27.33 -16.65
CA ASN A 533 -24.71 -28.13 -17.83
C ASN A 533 -25.00 -29.63 -17.64
N GLY A 534 -25.72 -30.01 -16.58
CA GLY A 534 -26.12 -31.39 -16.26
C GLY A 534 -27.54 -31.43 -15.74
#